data_AF-A0A1G2G2P8-F1
#
_entry.id   AF-A0A1G2G2P8-F1
#
_cell.length_a   1.000
_cell.length_b   1.000
_cell.length_c   1.000
_cell.angle_alpha   90.00
_cell.angle_beta   90.00
_cell.angle_gamma   90.00
#
_symmetry.space_group_name_H-M   'P 1'
#
loop_
_entity.id
_entity.type
_entity.pdbx_description
1 polymer ?
#
loop_
_entity_poly.entity_id
_entity_poly.type
_entity_poly.pdbx_seq_one_letter_code
_entity_poly.pdbx_strand_id
1 'polypeptide(L)'
;MSYNAYMRYVFFLVVAFFFLPFASYAAEPFTRDLSWGLQNDPDVKRLQEYLRKEGFYTYSEITGHYFSSTRAAVVKFQTAQNILPANGIVAGETRTRLNQTLKPQTPSASASFSLFLRDLFFGLRADPDVVRLQEFLRSLGFFTYPASTGNYFAVTGEAVKAYQLTKKIPSSGSLDTLTRAYVNLDILTSTTPADNSAQVVPPPKTATSTFYKVIDISSFSGKNTNPLSERIVLTNRSKSESIAVTGWEFETSLGMRFTIPSAYNLPGIPDTSLGPITIVPGGQVRITIGKQEKYSAFRENICTGYFVEQTKFTPSISKQCPETDSFDLLYLGDKCIATIDKVPRCTIPTATHFFAQSSACSSYMIEHMSYAGCVRDHRYDEDFYENQWFVWLNRDTEMFRNIHETLTLRDLAGKFVDKREY
;
A
#
# COMPACT_ATOMS: atom_id res chain seq x y z
N MET A 1 -15.84 -83.70 -53.70
CA MET A 1 -16.68 -83.77 -52.48
C MET A 1 -15.81 -83.24 -51.35
N SER A 2 -15.93 -81.95 -51.04
CA SER A 2 -16.87 -81.38 -50.05
C SER A 2 -16.33 -81.44 -48.63
N TYR A 3 -16.11 -80.23 -48.07
CA TYR A 3 -16.39 -79.78 -46.67
C TYR A 3 -15.68 -80.53 -45.52
N ASN A 4 -15.16 -79.92 -44.44
CA ASN A 4 -15.04 -78.56 -43.93
C ASN A 4 -14.19 -78.68 -42.64
N ALA A 5 -13.31 -77.73 -42.31
CA ALA A 5 -12.97 -77.41 -40.90
C ALA A 5 -12.20 -76.09 -40.82
N TYR A 6 -12.88 -75.08 -40.30
CA TYR A 6 -12.37 -73.76 -39.96
C TYR A 6 -11.53 -73.81 -38.68
N MET A 7 -10.37 -73.16 -38.67
CA MET A 7 -9.66 -72.76 -37.45
C MET A 7 -9.20 -71.32 -37.62
N ARG A 8 -9.91 -70.39 -36.96
CA ARG A 8 -9.63 -68.95 -36.96
C ARG A 8 -8.51 -68.67 -35.95
N TYR A 9 -7.35 -68.21 -36.42
CA TYR A 9 -6.35 -67.54 -35.58
C TYR A 9 -6.49 -66.02 -35.72
N VAL A 10 -6.59 -65.35 -34.57
CA VAL A 10 -6.64 -63.90 -34.40
C VAL A 10 -5.23 -63.34 -34.56
N PHE A 11 -5.00 -62.49 -35.55
CA PHE A 11 -3.77 -61.71 -35.70
C PHE A 11 -3.94 -60.36 -34.99
N PHE A 12 -3.19 -60.13 -33.91
CA PHE A 12 -3.03 -58.80 -33.31
C PHE A 12 -2.09 -57.96 -34.19
N LEU A 13 -2.62 -56.91 -34.80
CA LEU A 13 -1.84 -55.88 -35.50
C LEU A 13 -1.26 -54.90 -34.46
N VAL A 14 0.05 -54.98 -34.21
CA VAL A 14 0.78 -53.96 -33.46
C VAL A 14 1.09 -52.80 -34.43
N VAL A 15 0.38 -51.69 -34.29
CA VAL A 15 0.67 -50.45 -35.02
C VAL A 15 1.78 -49.70 -34.26
N ALA A 16 3.00 -49.77 -34.79
CA ALA A 16 4.12 -48.95 -34.33
C ALA A 16 3.96 -47.52 -34.88
N PHE A 17 3.58 -46.57 -34.03
CA PHE A 17 3.61 -45.14 -34.34
C PHE A 17 5.08 -44.67 -34.37
N PHE A 18 5.65 -44.54 -35.57
CA PHE A 18 6.89 -43.80 -35.77
C PHE A 18 6.61 -42.31 -35.54
N PHE A 19 7.00 -41.79 -34.37
CA PHE A 19 7.12 -40.35 -34.17
C PHE A 19 8.28 -39.83 -35.01
N LEU A 20 7.97 -39.22 -36.17
CA LEU A 20 8.94 -38.39 -36.88
C LEU A 20 9.14 -37.10 -36.06
N PRO A 21 10.38 -36.78 -35.65
CA PRO A 21 10.64 -35.52 -34.98
C PRO A 21 10.41 -34.37 -35.98
N PHE A 22 9.48 -33.47 -35.65
CA PHE A 22 9.37 -32.19 -36.35
C PHE A 22 10.69 -31.44 -36.16
N ALA A 23 11.53 -31.41 -37.19
CA ALA A 23 12.71 -30.56 -37.21
C ALA A 23 12.25 -29.10 -37.09
N SER A 24 12.53 -28.48 -35.95
CA SER A 24 12.41 -27.02 -35.81
C SER A 24 13.47 -26.37 -36.69
N TYR A 25 13.05 -25.78 -37.81
CA TYR A 25 13.92 -24.90 -38.60
C TYR A 25 14.15 -23.61 -37.79
N ALA A 26 15.33 -23.46 -37.20
CA ALA A 26 15.74 -22.19 -36.62
C ALA A 26 15.89 -21.15 -37.74
N ALA A 27 15.33 -19.95 -37.56
CA ALA A 27 15.49 -18.87 -38.52
C ALA A 27 16.97 -18.50 -38.65
N GLU A 28 17.49 -18.48 -39.88
CA GLU A 28 18.90 -18.14 -40.14
C GLU A 28 19.23 -16.71 -39.67
N PRO A 29 20.44 -16.42 -39.20
CA PRO A 29 20.84 -15.06 -38.83
C PRO A 29 21.08 -14.18 -40.08
N PHE A 30 20.86 -12.88 -39.96
CA PHE A 30 21.30 -11.88 -40.93
C PHE A 30 22.81 -11.67 -40.81
N THR A 31 23.55 -11.95 -41.87
CA THR A 31 25.03 -11.89 -41.87
C THR A 31 25.60 -10.61 -42.48
N ARG A 32 24.78 -9.82 -43.20
CA ARG A 32 25.18 -8.58 -43.89
C ARG A 32 24.30 -7.39 -43.50
N ASP A 33 24.78 -6.19 -43.77
CA ASP A 33 24.05 -4.96 -43.45
C ASP A 33 22.89 -4.75 -44.44
N LEU A 34 21.75 -4.26 -43.95
CA LEU A 34 20.60 -3.90 -44.79
C LEU A 34 20.30 -2.41 -44.60
N SER A 35 20.25 -1.67 -45.72
CA SER A 35 20.05 -0.23 -45.72
C SER A 35 19.18 0.21 -46.89
N TRP A 36 18.85 1.49 -46.91
CA TRP A 36 18.08 2.12 -47.98
C TRP A 36 18.62 1.78 -49.37
N GLY A 37 17.71 1.49 -50.31
CA GLY A 37 18.04 1.31 -51.72
C GLY A 37 18.08 -0.13 -52.19
N LEU A 38 18.10 -1.11 -51.28
CA LEU A 38 17.99 -2.54 -51.63
C LEU A 38 16.61 -2.84 -52.24
N GLN A 39 16.60 -3.63 -53.31
CA GLN A 39 15.38 -3.97 -54.06
C GLN A 39 15.33 -5.46 -54.36
N ASN A 40 14.12 -6.04 -54.32
CA ASN A 40 13.89 -7.48 -54.57
C ASN A 40 14.81 -8.39 -53.74
N ASP A 41 15.19 -7.92 -52.56
CA ASP A 41 16.23 -8.54 -51.76
C ASP A 41 15.61 -9.57 -50.79
N PRO A 42 16.07 -10.83 -50.80
CA PRO A 42 15.48 -11.89 -49.98
C PRO A 42 15.67 -11.66 -48.47
N ASP A 43 16.76 -11.03 -48.04
CA ASP A 43 16.96 -10.70 -46.62
C ASP A 43 16.06 -9.53 -46.22
N VAL A 44 15.77 -8.59 -47.13
CA VAL A 44 14.79 -7.54 -46.88
C VAL A 44 13.38 -8.12 -46.74
N LYS A 45 13.01 -9.13 -47.53
CA LYS A 45 11.72 -9.83 -47.36
C LYS A 45 11.62 -10.48 -45.98
N ARG A 46 12.66 -11.21 -45.58
CA ARG A 46 12.76 -11.84 -44.25
C ARG A 46 12.69 -10.80 -43.13
N LEU A 47 13.38 -9.68 -43.29
CA LEU A 47 13.35 -8.57 -42.33
C LEU A 47 11.93 -7.99 -42.22
N GLN A 48 11.26 -7.73 -43.34
CA GLN A 48 9.90 -7.19 -43.33
C GLN A 48 8.90 -8.18 -42.72
N GLU A 49 9.03 -9.48 -42.99
CA GLU A 49 8.19 -10.52 -42.38
C GLU A 49 8.39 -10.57 -40.86
N TYR A 50 9.64 -10.53 -40.43
CA TYR A 50 9.99 -10.47 -39.02
C TYR A 50 9.42 -9.20 -38.36
N LEU A 51 9.71 -8.02 -38.91
CA LEU A 51 9.22 -6.75 -38.37
C LEU A 51 7.69 -6.66 -38.40
N ARG A 52 7.02 -7.30 -39.35
CA ARG A 52 5.55 -7.37 -39.40
C ARG A 52 5.02 -8.27 -38.29
N LYS A 53 5.63 -9.44 -38.08
CA LYS A 53 5.31 -10.34 -36.98
C LYS A 53 5.48 -9.65 -35.62
N GLU A 54 6.52 -8.85 -35.47
CA GLU A 54 6.79 -8.05 -34.27
C GLU A 54 5.94 -6.76 -34.19
N GLY A 55 5.13 -6.45 -35.22
CA GLY A 55 4.23 -5.30 -35.24
C GLY A 55 4.86 -3.95 -35.63
N PHE A 56 6.14 -3.93 -36.03
CA PHE A 56 6.84 -2.72 -36.45
C PHE A 56 6.58 -2.35 -37.92
N TYR A 57 6.32 -3.33 -38.78
CA TYR A 57 6.07 -3.14 -40.21
C TYR A 57 4.58 -3.25 -40.53
N THR A 58 3.95 -2.13 -40.88
CA THR A 58 2.50 -2.00 -41.08
C THR A 58 2.08 -1.96 -42.54
N TYR A 59 3.03 -2.03 -43.48
CA TYR A 59 2.71 -2.08 -44.90
C TYR A 59 2.14 -3.47 -45.25
N SER A 60 1.11 -3.50 -46.09
CA SER A 60 0.32 -4.71 -46.36
C SER A 60 1.15 -5.83 -47.01
N GLU A 61 2.15 -5.48 -47.80
CA GLU A 61 2.91 -6.42 -48.61
C GLU A 61 4.37 -6.56 -48.16
N ILE A 62 4.92 -7.77 -48.33
CA ILE A 62 6.34 -8.07 -48.19
C ILE A 62 6.96 -7.97 -49.58
N THR A 63 7.55 -6.82 -49.87
CA THR A 63 8.02 -6.49 -51.22
C THR A 63 9.49 -6.84 -51.43
N GLY A 64 10.29 -6.90 -50.36
CA GLY A 64 11.74 -7.03 -50.47
C GLY A 64 12.45 -5.74 -50.85
N HIS A 65 11.75 -4.59 -50.77
CA HIS A 65 12.33 -3.27 -51.01
C HIS A 65 12.63 -2.53 -49.70
N TYR A 66 13.86 -2.06 -49.52
CA TYR A 66 14.27 -1.28 -48.36
C TYR A 66 14.16 0.21 -48.66
N PHE A 67 12.94 0.74 -48.57
CA PHE A 67 12.63 2.18 -48.74
C PHE A 67 12.01 2.76 -47.47
N SER A 68 11.15 3.77 -47.58
CA SER A 68 10.57 4.53 -46.47
C SER A 68 9.84 3.66 -45.46
N SER A 69 8.98 2.74 -45.92
CA SER A 69 8.21 1.86 -45.03
C SER A 69 9.11 0.92 -44.23
N THR A 70 10.08 0.28 -44.88
CA THR A 70 11.03 -0.63 -44.23
C THR A 70 11.98 0.12 -43.30
N ARG A 71 12.50 1.26 -43.73
CA ARG A 71 13.35 2.12 -42.88
C ARG A 71 12.59 2.59 -41.65
N ALA A 72 11.35 3.06 -41.80
CA ALA A 72 10.52 3.50 -40.68
C ALA A 72 10.24 2.34 -39.70
N ALA A 73 10.00 1.13 -40.20
CA ALA A 73 9.84 -0.05 -39.35
C ALA A 73 11.15 -0.40 -38.61
N VAL A 74 12.31 -0.27 -39.25
CA VAL A 74 13.60 -0.46 -38.58
C VAL A 74 13.89 0.63 -37.57
N VAL A 75 13.53 1.88 -37.83
CA VAL A 75 13.60 2.95 -36.81
C VAL A 75 12.72 2.59 -35.62
N LYS A 76 11.48 2.14 -35.84
CA LYS A 76 10.60 1.69 -34.75
C LYS A 76 11.20 0.53 -33.96
N PHE A 77 11.80 -0.45 -34.64
CA PHE A 77 12.52 -1.54 -34.01
C PHE A 77 13.72 -1.04 -33.20
N GLN A 78 14.59 -0.21 -33.77
CA GLN A 78 15.75 0.36 -33.10
C GLN A 78 15.34 1.15 -31.86
N THR A 79 14.33 2.02 -31.97
CA THR A 79 13.77 2.76 -30.84
C THR A 79 13.21 1.81 -29.79
N ALA A 80 12.47 0.77 -30.18
CA ALA A 80 11.95 -0.23 -29.25
C ALA A 80 13.06 -1.07 -28.58
N GLN A 81 14.23 -1.18 -29.21
CA GLN A 81 15.40 -1.88 -28.69
C GLN A 81 16.43 -0.94 -28.02
N ASN A 82 16.11 0.36 -27.87
CA ASN A 82 16.99 1.40 -27.33
C ASN A 82 18.33 1.57 -28.08
N ILE A 83 18.35 1.30 -29.38
CA ILE A 83 19.55 1.43 -30.22
C ILE A 83 19.63 2.86 -30.75
N LEU A 84 20.75 3.56 -30.46
CA LEU A 84 21.00 4.94 -30.89
C LEU A 84 22.26 5.03 -31.79
N PRO A 85 22.22 5.84 -32.87
CA PRO A 85 21.06 6.54 -33.38
C PRO A 85 20.07 5.59 -34.06
N ALA A 86 18.76 5.79 -33.85
CA ALA A 86 17.70 5.08 -34.57
C ALA A 86 17.59 5.59 -36.01
N ASN A 87 18.63 5.32 -36.81
CA ASN A 87 18.83 5.85 -38.15
C ASN A 87 18.15 5.04 -39.27
N GLY A 88 17.57 3.89 -38.91
CA GLY A 88 16.86 2.99 -39.81
C GLY A 88 17.78 2.11 -40.66
N ILE A 89 19.00 1.85 -40.21
CA ILE A 89 19.99 0.99 -40.88
C ILE A 89 20.18 -0.30 -40.06
N VAL A 90 20.03 -1.47 -40.68
CA VAL A 90 20.33 -2.76 -40.05
C VAL A 90 21.81 -3.05 -40.19
N ALA A 91 22.63 -2.41 -39.37
CA ALA A 91 24.06 -2.63 -39.27
C ALA A 91 24.51 -2.72 -37.81
N GLY A 92 25.71 -3.26 -37.58
CA GLY A 92 26.35 -3.31 -36.26
C GLY A 92 25.42 -3.84 -35.17
N GLU A 93 25.16 -3.03 -34.14
CA GLU A 93 24.29 -3.34 -33.01
C GLU A 93 22.86 -3.69 -33.42
N THR A 94 22.31 -3.02 -34.45
CA THR A 94 20.97 -3.29 -34.95
C THR A 94 20.87 -4.71 -35.50
N ARG A 95 21.89 -5.16 -36.25
CA ARG A 95 21.94 -6.53 -36.79
C ARG A 95 22.19 -7.56 -35.69
N THR A 96 23.07 -7.25 -34.73
CA THR A 96 23.30 -8.11 -33.56
C THR A 96 22.02 -8.35 -32.79
N ARG A 97 21.27 -7.29 -32.50
CA ARG A 97 20.01 -7.38 -31.75
C ARG A 97 18.94 -8.12 -32.53
N LEU A 98 18.80 -7.85 -33.83
CA LEU A 98 17.89 -8.55 -34.71
C LEU A 98 18.18 -10.06 -34.76
N ASN A 99 19.44 -10.46 -34.81
CA ASN A 99 19.82 -11.88 -34.79
C ASN A 99 19.58 -12.56 -33.43
N GLN A 100 19.65 -11.80 -32.33
CA GLN A 100 19.29 -12.33 -31.01
C GLN A 100 17.79 -12.61 -30.92
N THR A 101 16.95 -11.76 -31.51
CA THR A 101 15.49 -11.91 -31.47
C THR A 101 14.95 -12.92 -32.48
N LEU A 102 15.73 -13.29 -33.51
CA LEU A 102 15.43 -14.38 -34.44
C LEU A 102 15.57 -15.77 -33.83
N LYS A 103 16.38 -15.93 -32.77
CA LYS A 103 16.52 -17.22 -32.09
C LYS A 103 15.21 -17.55 -31.39
N PRO A 104 14.64 -18.76 -31.58
CA PRO A 104 13.55 -19.24 -30.73
C PRO A 104 14.01 -19.11 -29.29
N GLN A 105 13.37 -18.23 -28.52
CA GLN A 105 13.62 -18.16 -27.09
C GLN A 105 13.07 -19.44 -26.48
N THR A 106 13.93 -20.46 -26.41
CA THR A 106 13.82 -21.50 -25.41
C THR A 106 13.71 -20.77 -24.08
N PRO A 107 12.71 -21.05 -23.22
CA PRO A 107 12.58 -20.37 -21.93
C PRO A 107 13.89 -20.56 -21.18
N SER A 108 14.72 -19.51 -21.18
CA SER A 108 15.99 -19.50 -20.50
C SER A 108 15.63 -19.31 -19.04
N ALA A 109 15.65 -20.43 -18.32
CA ALA A 109 15.65 -20.42 -16.87
C ALA A 109 16.75 -19.46 -16.40
N SER A 110 16.39 -18.60 -15.43
CA SER A 110 17.24 -17.61 -14.77
C SER A 110 17.35 -16.22 -15.44
N ALA A 111 16.21 -15.59 -15.77
CA ALA A 111 16.15 -14.13 -15.73
C ALA A 111 16.02 -13.70 -14.26
N SER A 112 17.12 -13.31 -13.62
CA SER A 112 17.07 -12.66 -12.31
C SER A 112 16.47 -11.26 -12.48
N PHE A 113 15.16 -11.15 -12.29
CA PHE A 113 14.49 -9.86 -12.25
C PHE A 113 14.88 -9.09 -10.97
N SER A 114 15.07 -7.78 -11.08
CA SER A 114 15.27 -6.91 -9.92
C SER A 114 13.94 -6.50 -9.30
N LEU A 115 13.90 -6.32 -7.98
CA LEU A 115 12.70 -5.86 -7.27
C LEU A 115 12.24 -4.48 -7.77
N PHE A 116 10.92 -4.31 -7.86
CA PHE A 116 10.28 -3.02 -8.08
C PHE A 116 10.15 -2.27 -6.75
N LEU A 117 10.51 -0.99 -6.73
CA LEU A 117 10.50 -0.15 -5.51
C LEU A 117 9.47 1.00 -5.55
N ARG A 118 8.80 1.21 -6.69
CA ARG A 118 7.79 2.26 -6.86
C ARG A 118 6.56 1.75 -7.62
N ASP A 119 5.46 2.50 -7.55
CA ASP A 119 4.25 2.20 -8.30
C ASP A 119 4.45 2.49 -9.80
N LEU A 120 3.84 1.66 -10.66
CA LEU A 120 3.76 1.90 -12.10
C LEU A 120 2.30 1.91 -12.54
N PHE A 121 1.89 2.94 -13.27
CA PHE A 121 0.48 3.21 -13.58
C PHE A 121 0.31 3.68 -15.02
N PHE A 122 -0.96 3.72 -15.46
CA PHE A 122 -1.33 4.16 -16.80
C PHE A 122 -0.78 5.56 -17.12
N GLY A 123 -0.13 5.71 -18.27
CA GLY A 123 0.39 6.98 -18.75
C GLY A 123 1.92 7.08 -18.77
N LEU A 124 2.64 6.18 -18.08
CA LEU A 124 4.11 6.14 -18.14
C LEU A 124 4.58 5.79 -19.56
N ARG A 125 5.63 6.48 -20.03
CA ARG A 125 6.18 6.34 -21.39
C ARG A 125 7.68 6.12 -21.34
N ALA A 126 8.19 5.22 -22.18
CA ALA A 126 9.62 4.89 -22.28
C ALA A 126 10.30 4.67 -20.92
N ASP A 127 9.57 4.10 -19.97
CA ASP A 127 10.00 3.96 -18.58
C ASP A 127 10.73 2.61 -18.40
N PRO A 128 11.97 2.60 -17.88
CA PRO A 128 12.78 1.38 -17.76
C PRO A 128 12.20 0.38 -16.76
N ASP A 129 11.46 0.81 -15.75
CA ASP A 129 10.79 -0.11 -14.83
C ASP A 129 9.55 -0.72 -15.50
N VAL A 130 8.89 0.02 -16.39
CA VAL A 130 7.79 -0.55 -17.19
C VAL A 130 8.31 -1.59 -18.18
N VAL A 131 9.50 -1.40 -18.76
CA VAL A 131 10.17 -2.44 -19.58
C VAL A 131 10.35 -3.72 -18.77
N ARG A 132 10.93 -3.61 -17.56
CA ARG A 132 11.14 -4.76 -16.67
C ARG A 132 9.82 -5.43 -16.29
N LEU A 133 8.78 -4.65 -16.00
CA LEU A 133 7.46 -5.18 -15.66
C LEU A 133 6.86 -5.98 -16.84
N GLN A 134 6.97 -5.45 -18.06
CA GLN A 134 6.50 -6.11 -19.27
C GLN A 134 7.26 -7.42 -19.54
N GLU A 135 8.57 -7.46 -19.30
CA GLU A 135 9.38 -8.68 -19.41
C GLU A 135 8.99 -9.72 -18.37
N PHE A 136 8.81 -9.29 -17.12
CA PHE A 136 8.36 -10.16 -16.03
C PHE A 136 6.97 -10.76 -16.33
N LEU A 137 5.99 -9.93 -16.68
CA LEU A 137 4.65 -10.39 -17.03
C LEU A 137 4.66 -11.29 -18.27
N ARG A 138 5.57 -11.06 -19.22
CA ARG A 138 5.76 -11.95 -20.37
C ARG A 138 6.31 -13.30 -19.95
N SER A 139 7.26 -13.36 -19.01
CA SER A 139 7.79 -14.64 -18.51
C SER A 139 6.71 -15.49 -17.82
N LEU A 140 5.66 -14.86 -17.29
CA LEU A 140 4.50 -15.54 -16.71
C LEU A 140 3.37 -15.79 -17.72
N GLY A 141 3.51 -15.31 -18.96
CA GLY A 141 2.51 -15.46 -20.01
C GLY A 141 1.36 -14.42 -19.99
N PHE A 142 1.41 -13.42 -19.10
CA PHE A 142 0.38 -12.38 -19.01
C PHE A 142 0.56 -11.24 -20.04
N PHE A 143 1.79 -10.98 -20.46
CA PHE A 143 2.09 -9.92 -21.44
C PHE A 143 2.43 -10.52 -22.81
N THR A 144 1.46 -10.51 -23.72
CA THR A 144 1.57 -11.13 -25.05
C THR A 144 2.09 -10.18 -26.13
N TYR A 145 2.29 -8.90 -25.81
CA TYR A 145 2.81 -7.95 -26.77
C TYR A 145 4.30 -8.23 -27.05
N PRO A 146 4.74 -8.23 -28.33
CA PRO A 146 6.07 -8.75 -28.70
C PRO A 146 7.25 -8.00 -28.07
N ALA A 147 7.10 -6.69 -27.84
CA ALA A 147 8.18 -5.84 -27.34
C ALA A 147 7.88 -5.23 -25.96
N SER A 148 8.88 -5.16 -25.09
CA SER A 148 8.80 -4.39 -23.84
C SER A 148 9.16 -2.93 -24.10
N THR A 149 8.17 -2.14 -24.53
CA THR A 149 8.37 -0.77 -25.00
C THR A 149 8.57 0.27 -23.89
N GLY A 150 8.34 -0.11 -22.62
CA GLY A 150 8.38 0.83 -21.49
C GLY A 150 7.15 1.75 -21.42
N ASN A 151 6.14 1.53 -22.25
CA ASN A 151 4.90 2.30 -22.23
C ASN A 151 3.81 1.57 -21.44
N TYR A 152 3.26 2.22 -20.41
CA TYR A 152 2.20 1.67 -19.58
C TYR A 152 0.84 2.22 -20.04
N PHE A 153 0.23 1.56 -21.02
CA PHE A 153 -1.13 1.86 -21.49
C PHE A 153 -2.04 0.63 -21.36
N ALA A 154 -3.13 0.59 -22.15
CA ALA A 154 -4.15 -0.46 -22.07
C ALA A 154 -3.56 -1.88 -22.07
N VAL A 155 -2.64 -2.21 -22.97
CA VAL A 155 -2.08 -3.58 -23.08
C VAL A 155 -1.29 -3.97 -21.83
N THR A 156 -0.52 -3.06 -21.24
CA THR A 156 0.23 -3.34 -20.00
C THR A 156 -0.72 -3.40 -18.82
N GLY A 157 -1.70 -2.49 -18.76
CA GLY A 157 -2.73 -2.50 -17.72
C GLY A 157 -3.55 -3.78 -17.71
N GLU A 158 -3.96 -4.30 -18.87
CA GLU A 158 -4.69 -5.56 -18.97
C GLU A 158 -3.82 -6.78 -18.58
N ALA A 159 -2.54 -6.80 -18.95
CA ALA A 159 -1.61 -7.83 -18.48
C ALA A 159 -1.46 -7.80 -16.94
N VAL A 160 -1.42 -6.61 -16.34
CA VAL A 160 -1.39 -6.45 -14.88
C VAL A 160 -2.71 -6.87 -14.24
N LYS A 161 -3.88 -6.58 -14.84
CA LYS A 161 -5.18 -7.08 -14.36
C LYS A 161 -5.23 -8.61 -14.41
N ALA A 162 -4.77 -9.22 -15.49
CA ALA A 162 -4.74 -10.68 -15.62
C ALA A 162 -3.86 -11.29 -14.52
N TYR A 163 -2.68 -10.72 -14.29
CA TYR A 163 -1.81 -11.09 -13.18
C TYR A 163 -2.51 -10.97 -11.82
N GLN A 164 -3.10 -9.80 -11.52
CA GLN A 164 -3.84 -9.53 -10.28
C GLN A 164 -4.97 -10.54 -10.03
N LEU A 165 -5.74 -10.87 -11.07
CA LEU A 165 -6.81 -11.86 -11.00
C LEU A 165 -6.27 -13.25 -10.64
N THR A 166 -5.13 -13.68 -11.18
CA THR A 166 -4.53 -14.98 -10.81
C THR A 166 -4.04 -15.02 -9.36
N LYS A 167 -3.60 -13.87 -8.82
CA LYS A 167 -3.21 -13.72 -7.42
C LYS A 167 -4.39 -13.49 -6.48
N LYS A 168 -5.62 -13.38 -7.00
CA LYS A 168 -6.85 -13.09 -6.25
C LYS A 168 -6.76 -11.77 -5.46
N ILE A 169 -6.12 -10.76 -6.04
CA ILE A 169 -6.07 -9.38 -5.53
C ILE A 169 -6.92 -8.43 -6.40
N PRO A 170 -7.30 -7.24 -5.91
CA PRO A 170 -8.05 -6.27 -6.70
C PRO A 170 -7.40 -5.97 -8.05
N SER A 171 -8.18 -6.04 -9.14
CA SER A 171 -7.70 -5.90 -10.52
C SER A 171 -7.63 -4.43 -10.98
N SER A 172 -6.86 -3.61 -10.26
CA SER A 172 -6.69 -2.17 -10.55
C SER A 172 -6.03 -1.89 -11.91
N GLY A 173 -5.30 -2.87 -12.47
CA GLY A 173 -4.49 -2.72 -13.68
C GLY A 173 -3.26 -1.84 -13.50
N SER A 174 -2.93 -1.45 -12.27
CA SER A 174 -1.72 -0.71 -11.90
C SER A 174 -0.79 -1.59 -11.09
N LEU A 175 0.53 -1.43 -11.22
CA LEU A 175 1.50 -2.00 -10.29
C LEU A 175 1.48 -1.17 -8.99
N ASP A 176 0.34 -1.18 -8.31
CA ASP A 176 0.16 -0.56 -6.99
C ASP A 176 0.92 -1.33 -5.90
N THR A 177 0.93 -0.82 -4.67
CA THR A 177 1.68 -1.42 -3.55
C THR A 177 1.42 -2.92 -3.38
N LEU A 178 0.17 -3.36 -3.47
CA LEU A 178 -0.19 -4.78 -3.32
C LEU A 178 0.32 -5.60 -4.51
N THR A 179 0.08 -5.12 -5.73
CA THR A 179 0.51 -5.81 -6.95
C THR A 179 2.03 -5.88 -7.05
N ARG A 180 2.74 -4.81 -6.66
CA ARG A 180 4.20 -4.75 -6.55
C ARG A 180 4.75 -5.77 -5.58
N ALA A 181 4.11 -5.96 -4.42
CA ALA A 181 4.53 -6.94 -3.44
C ALA A 181 4.44 -8.37 -3.99
N TYR A 182 3.35 -8.71 -4.68
CA TYR A 182 3.18 -10.02 -5.33
C TYR A 182 4.18 -10.22 -6.47
N VAL A 183 4.40 -9.21 -7.31
CA VAL A 183 5.40 -9.28 -8.39
C VAL A 183 6.80 -9.52 -7.80
N ASN A 184 7.17 -8.77 -6.76
CA ASN A 184 8.45 -8.96 -6.06
C ASN A 184 8.58 -10.35 -5.41
N LEU A 185 7.49 -10.89 -4.85
CA LEU A 185 7.46 -12.24 -4.31
C LEU A 185 7.68 -13.30 -5.39
N ASP A 186 7.03 -13.15 -6.54
CA ASP A 186 7.20 -14.05 -7.68
C ASP A 186 8.63 -13.99 -8.25
N ILE A 187 9.23 -12.80 -8.28
CA ILE A 187 10.65 -12.63 -8.62
C ILE A 187 11.53 -13.43 -7.66
N LEU A 188 11.33 -13.28 -6.34
CA LEU A 188 12.12 -13.97 -5.32
C LEU A 188 11.94 -15.50 -5.32
N THR A 189 10.74 -15.97 -5.68
CA THR A 189 10.40 -17.42 -5.73
C THR A 189 10.82 -18.10 -7.03
N SER A 190 10.96 -17.35 -8.13
CA SER A 190 11.47 -17.87 -9.41
C SER A 190 12.97 -18.25 -9.39
N THR A 191 13.71 -17.82 -8.36
CA THR A 191 15.16 -18.07 -8.18
C THR A 191 15.52 -19.30 -7.35
N THR A 192 14.54 -20.11 -6.91
CA THR A 192 14.77 -21.28 -6.05
C THR A 192 14.21 -22.57 -6.67
N PRO A 193 15.02 -23.64 -6.87
CA PRO A 193 14.49 -24.97 -7.16
C PRO A 193 13.64 -25.44 -5.98
N ALA A 194 12.52 -26.10 -6.28
CA ALA A 194 11.57 -26.61 -5.31
C ALA A 194 12.25 -27.54 -4.29
N ASP A 195 12.23 -27.17 -3.01
CA ASP A 195 12.35 -28.11 -1.91
C ASP A 195 11.01 -28.16 -1.16
N ASN A 196 10.47 -29.37 -1.10
CA ASN A 196 9.28 -29.75 -0.36
C ASN A 196 9.67 -29.84 1.12
N SER A 197 9.84 -28.69 1.75
CA SER A 197 9.64 -28.59 3.19
C SER A 197 8.78 -27.37 3.48
N ALA A 198 7.57 -27.66 3.93
CA ALA A 198 6.80 -26.72 4.73
C ALA A 198 7.59 -26.44 6.01
N GLN A 199 8.56 -25.54 5.92
CA GLN A 199 8.97 -24.70 7.04
C GLN A 199 8.89 -23.27 6.57
N VAL A 200 7.93 -22.56 7.17
CA VAL A 200 7.85 -21.11 7.20
C VAL A 200 9.23 -20.60 7.60
N VAL A 201 10.03 -20.15 6.62
CA VAL A 201 11.23 -19.38 6.94
C VAL A 201 10.70 -18.06 7.52
N PRO A 202 11.02 -17.75 8.78
CA PRO A 202 10.51 -16.56 9.44
C PRO A 202 10.93 -15.32 8.65
N PRO A 203 10.09 -14.25 8.62
CA PRO A 203 10.44 -12.99 7.99
C PRO A 203 11.85 -12.55 8.43
N PRO A 204 12.62 -11.85 7.56
CA PRO A 204 13.96 -11.39 7.92
C PRO A 204 13.89 -10.75 9.29
N LYS A 205 14.75 -11.21 10.23
CA LYS A 205 14.79 -10.75 11.63
C LYS A 205 14.80 -9.24 11.60
N THR A 206 13.62 -8.65 11.73
CA THR A 206 13.48 -7.21 11.66
C THR A 206 14.22 -6.74 12.87
N ALA A 207 15.24 -5.90 12.68
CA ALA A 207 16.02 -5.34 13.77
C ALA A 207 15.02 -4.92 14.86
N THR A 208 15.12 -5.57 16.02
CA THR A 208 14.12 -5.43 17.07
C THR A 208 14.43 -4.15 17.81
N SER A 209 13.41 -3.32 18.00
CA SER A 209 13.53 -2.07 18.73
C SER A 209 13.84 -2.35 20.19
N THR A 210 14.52 -1.42 20.86
CA THR A 210 14.67 -1.42 22.33
C THR A 210 13.31 -1.29 23.03
N PHE A 211 12.29 -0.82 22.31
CA PHE A 211 10.92 -0.69 22.80
C PHE A 211 10.08 -1.97 22.63
N TYR A 212 10.63 -3.05 22.08
CA TYR A 212 9.95 -4.35 21.99
C TYR A 212 9.55 -4.86 23.38
N LYS A 213 8.27 -5.21 23.56
CA LYS A 213 7.63 -5.54 24.86
C LYS A 213 7.59 -4.40 25.88
N VAL A 214 8.09 -3.21 25.54
CA VAL A 214 7.99 -1.99 26.35
C VAL A 214 6.80 -1.16 25.90
N ILE A 215 6.64 -0.97 24.59
CA ILE A 215 5.39 -0.48 23.99
C ILE A 215 4.70 -1.66 23.30
N ASP A 216 3.44 -1.90 23.62
CA ASP A 216 2.64 -2.95 22.98
C ASP A 216 1.33 -2.41 22.43
N ILE A 217 0.85 -3.06 21.37
CA ILE A 217 -0.52 -2.91 20.89
C ILE A 217 -1.42 -3.72 21.84
N SER A 218 -1.91 -3.06 22.88
CA SER A 218 -2.69 -3.68 23.94
C SER A 218 -4.13 -3.99 23.54
N SER A 219 -4.65 -3.29 22.52
CA SER A 219 -5.95 -3.57 21.90
C SER A 219 -5.92 -3.27 20.41
N PHE A 220 -6.55 -4.12 19.61
CA PHE A 220 -6.68 -3.96 18.17
C PHE A 220 -8.04 -4.47 17.70
N SER A 221 -8.85 -3.60 17.10
CA SER A 221 -10.16 -3.94 16.54
C SER A 221 -10.31 -3.38 15.14
N GLY A 222 -10.70 -4.22 14.17
CA GLY A 222 -10.92 -3.79 12.77
C GLY A 222 -11.88 -4.69 11.98
N LYS A 223 -12.65 -5.55 12.64
CA LYS A 223 -13.60 -6.49 11.99
C LYS A 223 -14.90 -5.81 11.55
N ASN A 224 -14.86 -4.52 11.18
CA ASN A 224 -16.04 -3.74 10.85
C ASN A 224 -15.76 -2.69 9.77
N THR A 225 -16.70 -2.51 8.85
CA THR A 225 -16.60 -1.57 7.72
C THR A 225 -16.70 -0.10 8.11
N ASN A 226 -17.13 0.21 9.33
CA ASN A 226 -17.15 1.58 9.84
C ASN A 226 -15.76 1.99 10.35
N PRO A 227 -15.12 3.03 9.78
CA PRO A 227 -13.80 3.50 10.21
C PRO A 227 -13.75 3.93 11.68
N LEU A 228 -14.86 4.37 12.28
CA LEU A 228 -14.93 4.73 13.70
C LEU A 228 -14.94 3.50 14.63
N SER A 229 -15.18 2.31 14.10
CA SER A 229 -15.07 1.04 14.83
C SER A 229 -13.65 0.49 14.80
N GLU A 230 -12.81 0.97 13.89
CA GLU A 230 -11.42 0.54 13.76
C GLU A 230 -10.53 1.29 14.75
N ARG A 231 -9.91 0.55 15.66
CA ARG A 231 -9.20 1.11 16.81
C ARG A 231 -7.94 0.35 17.15
N ILE A 232 -6.94 1.10 17.59
CA ILE A 232 -5.67 0.61 18.10
C ILE A 232 -5.44 1.29 19.44
N VAL A 233 -5.01 0.51 20.44
CA VAL A 233 -4.52 1.07 21.70
C VAL A 233 -3.07 0.65 21.87
N LEU A 234 -2.19 1.64 22.02
CA LEU A 234 -0.83 1.43 22.46
C LEU A 234 -0.76 1.65 23.97
N THR A 235 -0.03 0.79 24.67
CA THR A 235 0.25 0.95 26.09
C THR A 235 1.75 0.96 26.35
N ASN A 236 2.19 1.86 27.23
CA ASN A 236 3.55 1.82 27.76
C ASN A 236 3.63 0.91 28.98
N ARG A 237 4.36 -0.20 28.86
CA ARG A 237 4.63 -1.20 29.89
C ARG A 237 5.94 -0.97 30.64
N SER A 238 6.68 0.09 30.32
CA SER A 238 7.82 0.51 31.12
C SER A 238 7.39 0.82 32.55
N LYS A 239 8.28 0.56 33.50
CA LYS A 239 8.06 0.85 34.92
C LYS A 239 8.31 2.31 35.28
N SER A 240 9.13 3.01 34.50
CA SER A 240 9.63 4.34 34.86
C SER A 240 9.92 5.27 33.68
N GLU A 241 9.99 4.74 32.46
CA GLU A 241 10.36 5.53 31.29
C GLU A 241 9.13 6.05 30.55
N SER A 242 9.14 7.34 30.23
CA SER A 242 8.18 7.96 29.32
C SER A 242 8.71 7.92 27.90
N ILE A 243 7.91 7.44 26.95
CA ILE A 243 8.38 7.12 25.59
C ILE A 243 7.62 7.95 24.55
N ALA A 244 8.36 8.70 23.75
CA ALA A 244 7.80 9.44 22.63
C ALA A 244 7.54 8.51 21.43
N VAL A 245 6.31 8.52 20.92
CA VAL A 245 5.86 7.61 19.85
C VAL A 245 5.42 8.33 18.56
N THR A 246 5.39 9.66 18.55
CA THR A 246 5.11 10.42 17.32
C THR A 246 6.08 10.04 16.21
N GLY A 247 5.55 9.82 15.00
CA GLY A 247 6.31 9.39 13.83
C GLY A 247 6.56 7.88 13.74
N TRP A 248 6.22 7.09 14.77
CA TRP A 248 6.24 5.63 14.67
C TRP A 248 5.22 5.17 13.64
N GLU A 249 5.55 4.11 12.90
CA GLU A 249 4.81 3.65 11.73
C GLU A 249 4.06 2.36 12.04
N PHE A 250 2.80 2.33 11.66
CA PHE A 250 2.02 1.11 11.56
C PHE A 250 1.99 0.62 10.12
N GLU A 251 2.05 -0.70 9.94
CA GLU A 251 1.98 -1.39 8.66
C GLU A 251 0.91 -2.49 8.72
N THR A 252 -0.06 -2.47 7.81
CA THR A 252 -1.11 -3.50 7.71
C THR A 252 -0.64 -4.69 6.86
N SER A 253 -1.40 -5.79 6.85
CA SER A 253 -1.10 -6.98 6.02
C SER A 253 -1.10 -6.71 4.51
N LEU A 254 -1.76 -5.64 4.06
CA LEU A 254 -1.76 -5.20 2.65
C LEU A 254 -0.65 -4.19 2.34
N GLY A 255 0.23 -3.93 3.30
CA GLY A 255 1.35 -2.99 3.14
C GLY A 255 0.96 -1.52 3.23
N MET A 256 -0.27 -1.19 3.65
CA MET A 256 -0.64 0.19 3.94
C MET A 256 0.10 0.66 5.19
N ARG A 257 0.62 1.88 5.13
CA ARG A 257 1.41 2.47 6.20
C ARG A 257 0.84 3.80 6.64
N PHE A 258 0.91 4.06 7.94
CA PHE A 258 0.53 5.33 8.53
C PHE A 258 1.32 5.60 9.79
N THR A 259 1.52 6.87 10.10
CA THR A 259 2.33 7.30 11.25
C THR A 259 1.47 7.86 12.36
N ILE A 260 1.95 7.72 13.60
CA ILE A 260 1.37 8.41 14.75
C ILE A 260 1.64 9.92 14.60
N PRO A 261 0.60 10.78 14.58
CA PRO A 261 0.79 12.22 14.38
C PRO A 261 1.33 12.92 15.64
N SER A 262 1.57 14.22 15.52
CA SER A 262 1.68 15.12 16.67
C SER A 262 0.28 15.44 17.22
N ALA A 263 0.19 15.87 18.48
CA ALA A 263 -1.08 16.14 19.16
C ALA A 263 -1.00 17.39 20.03
N TYR A 264 -2.16 17.97 20.36
CA TYR A 264 -2.24 19.05 21.34
C TYR A 264 -2.06 18.47 22.74
N ASN A 265 -1.02 18.88 23.45
CA ASN A 265 -0.89 18.54 24.87
C ASN A 265 -1.99 19.22 25.69
N LEU A 266 -2.42 20.42 25.28
CA LEU A 266 -3.51 21.17 25.89
C LEU A 266 -4.48 21.66 24.79
N PRO A 267 -5.52 20.90 24.44
CA PRO A 267 -6.44 21.26 23.35
C PRO A 267 -7.30 22.48 23.69
N GLY A 268 -7.90 23.14 22.70
CA GLY A 268 -8.94 24.15 22.93
C GLY A 268 -8.48 25.49 23.52
N ILE A 269 -7.18 25.67 23.79
CA ILE A 269 -6.58 26.95 24.16
C ILE A 269 -5.92 27.59 22.93
N PRO A 270 -6.15 28.89 22.65
CA PRO A 270 -5.47 29.61 21.57
C PRO A 270 -3.94 29.50 21.66
N ASP A 271 -3.28 29.54 20.51
CA ASP A 271 -1.81 29.56 20.37
C ASP A 271 -1.06 28.33 20.92
N THR A 272 -1.77 27.26 21.26
CA THR A 272 -1.11 25.98 21.62
C THR A 272 -0.58 25.29 20.36
N SER A 273 0.71 24.96 20.36
CA SER A 273 1.34 24.22 19.27
C SER A 273 1.16 22.71 19.44
N LEU A 274 1.10 21.99 18.32
CA LEU A 274 1.22 20.54 18.31
C LEU A 274 2.59 20.11 18.84
N GLY A 275 2.60 19.09 19.68
CA GLY A 275 3.81 18.49 20.25
C GLY A 275 3.86 16.97 20.06
N PRO A 276 4.98 16.35 20.44
CA PRO A 276 5.13 14.91 20.39
C PRO A 276 4.21 14.22 21.40
N ILE A 277 3.59 13.12 21.00
CA ILE A 277 2.87 12.20 21.87
C ILE A 277 3.90 11.41 22.67
N THR A 278 3.90 11.63 23.97
CA THR A 278 4.76 10.91 24.93
C THR A 278 3.88 10.10 25.87
N ILE A 279 4.09 8.79 25.89
CA ILE A 279 3.35 7.86 26.74
C ILE A 279 4.14 7.66 28.03
N VAL A 280 3.60 8.12 29.16
CA VAL A 280 4.17 7.87 30.48
C VAL A 280 4.00 6.39 30.89
N PRO A 281 4.73 5.88 31.91
CA PRO A 281 4.54 4.52 32.43
C PRO A 281 3.06 4.20 32.71
N GLY A 282 2.56 3.09 32.15
CA GLY A 282 1.16 2.67 32.26
C GLY A 282 0.15 3.45 31.39
N GLY A 283 0.58 4.56 30.78
CA GLY A 283 -0.24 5.39 29.92
C GLY A 283 -0.57 4.76 28.57
N GLN A 284 -1.50 5.40 27.84
CA GLN A 284 -2.06 4.87 26.60
C GLN A 284 -2.18 5.91 25.49
N VAL A 285 -2.12 5.43 24.24
CA VAL A 285 -2.55 6.18 23.05
C VAL A 285 -3.65 5.39 22.37
N ARG A 286 -4.82 6.01 22.23
CA ARG A 286 -6.01 5.44 21.60
C ARG A 286 -6.14 6.05 20.20
N ILE A 287 -5.87 5.25 19.18
CA ILE A 287 -5.96 5.65 17.78
C ILE A 287 -7.24 5.07 17.19
N THR A 288 -8.05 5.93 16.57
CA THR A 288 -9.25 5.58 15.82
C THR A 288 -9.06 5.99 14.36
N ILE A 289 -9.43 5.11 13.43
CA ILE A 289 -9.16 5.37 12.01
C ILE A 289 -10.10 6.43 11.43
N GLY A 290 -11.36 6.42 11.86
CA GLY A 290 -12.40 7.33 11.39
C GLY A 290 -12.21 8.80 11.70
N LYS A 291 -13.19 9.59 11.26
CA LYS A 291 -13.17 11.06 11.32
C LYS A 291 -13.71 11.65 12.60
N GLN A 292 -13.00 12.67 13.09
CA GLN A 292 -13.41 13.48 14.23
C GLN A 292 -13.37 14.96 13.82
N GLU A 293 -14.52 15.63 13.89
CA GLU A 293 -14.68 17.00 13.38
C GLU A 293 -13.87 18.04 14.15
N LYS A 294 -13.76 17.86 15.48
CA LYS A 294 -13.03 18.77 16.37
C LYS A 294 -12.08 18.00 17.25
N TYR A 295 -10.88 18.54 17.42
CA TYR A 295 -9.82 17.99 18.26
C TYR A 295 -9.46 16.54 17.88
N SER A 296 -8.95 16.34 16.68
CA SER A 296 -8.62 15.00 16.19
C SER A 296 -7.39 14.38 16.85
N ALA A 297 -6.55 15.13 17.58
CA ALA A 297 -5.42 14.57 18.30
C ALA A 297 -5.06 15.41 19.54
N PHE A 298 -5.23 14.86 20.74
CA PHE A 298 -4.94 15.58 21.99
C PHE A 298 -4.65 14.65 23.18
N ARG A 299 -4.03 15.19 24.22
CA ARG A 299 -3.90 14.55 25.54
C ARG A 299 -5.13 14.82 26.38
N GLU A 300 -5.68 13.78 26.99
CA GLU A 300 -6.75 13.93 27.97
C GLU A 300 -6.24 14.64 29.22
N ASN A 301 -7.11 15.43 29.83
CA ASN A 301 -6.89 16.10 31.12
C ASN A 301 -8.22 16.18 31.85
N ILE A 302 -8.18 16.48 33.14
CA ILE A 302 -9.38 16.51 33.98
C ILE A 302 -10.47 17.49 33.50
N CYS A 303 -10.15 18.46 32.64
CA CYS A 303 -11.12 19.41 32.08
C CYS A 303 -11.74 18.96 30.75
N THR A 304 -11.16 17.97 30.06
CA THR A 304 -11.57 17.58 28.69
C THR A 304 -13.02 17.13 28.56
N GLY A 305 -13.65 16.69 29.66
CA GLY A 305 -15.06 16.34 29.67
C GLY A 305 -16.00 17.46 29.20
N TYR A 306 -15.62 18.74 29.33
CA TYR A 306 -16.40 19.86 28.79
C TYR A 306 -16.60 19.82 27.26
N PHE A 307 -15.74 19.11 26.52
CA PHE A 307 -15.89 19.03 25.06
C PHE A 307 -17.12 18.20 24.63
N VAL A 308 -17.62 17.31 25.49
CA VAL A 308 -18.73 16.42 25.14
C VAL A 308 -20.07 17.14 25.00
N GLU A 309 -20.18 18.35 25.54
CA GLU A 309 -21.40 19.18 25.47
C GLU A 309 -21.64 19.73 24.06
N GLN A 310 -20.57 19.96 23.31
CA GLN A 310 -20.63 20.57 21.97
C GLN A 310 -20.13 19.64 20.87
N THR A 311 -19.56 18.49 21.22
CA THR A 311 -18.93 17.58 20.26
C THR A 311 -19.14 16.14 20.67
N LYS A 312 -19.68 15.34 19.75
CA LYS A 312 -19.78 13.90 19.93
C LYS A 312 -18.45 13.25 19.54
N PHE A 313 -17.80 12.60 20.49
CA PHE A 313 -16.63 11.77 20.25
C PHE A 313 -17.04 10.32 20.06
N THR A 314 -16.44 9.64 19.08
CA THR A 314 -16.61 8.20 18.86
C THR A 314 -15.22 7.56 18.69
N PRO A 315 -14.72 6.77 19.66
CA PRO A 315 -15.35 6.45 20.94
C PRO A 315 -15.52 7.67 21.85
N SER A 316 -16.44 7.59 22.82
CA SER A 316 -16.64 8.66 23.80
C SER A 316 -15.41 8.84 24.69
N ILE A 317 -15.08 10.08 25.03
CA ILE A 317 -14.07 10.45 26.02
C ILE A 317 -14.67 10.53 27.43
N SER A 318 -13.83 10.71 28.46
CA SER A 318 -14.29 10.87 29.83
C SER A 318 -15.25 12.05 29.98
N LYS A 319 -16.28 11.89 30.81
CA LYS A 319 -17.20 12.96 31.24
C LYS A 319 -16.95 13.38 32.69
N GLN A 320 -15.73 13.20 33.18
CA GLN A 320 -15.34 13.58 34.52
C GLN A 320 -14.64 14.93 34.47
N CYS A 321 -15.07 15.84 35.33
CA CYS A 321 -14.45 17.13 35.57
C CYS A 321 -14.28 17.33 37.08
N PRO A 322 -13.35 18.20 37.52
CA PRO A 322 -13.23 18.61 38.91
C PRO A 322 -14.58 19.10 39.45
N GLU A 323 -14.81 18.80 40.71
CA GLU A 323 -15.92 19.40 41.44
C GLU A 323 -15.52 20.79 41.92
N THR A 324 -16.46 21.71 41.89
CA THR A 324 -16.26 23.05 42.45
C THR A 324 -16.25 22.96 43.97
N ASP A 325 -15.19 23.41 44.63
CA ASP A 325 -15.19 23.55 46.08
C ASP A 325 -16.04 24.76 46.50
N SER A 326 -17.23 24.49 47.05
CA SER A 326 -18.16 25.55 47.46
C SER A 326 -17.71 26.30 48.72
N PHE A 327 -16.75 25.78 49.49
CA PHE A 327 -16.18 26.49 50.64
C PHE A 327 -15.33 27.70 50.21
N ASP A 328 -14.75 27.68 49.01
CA ASP A 328 -14.01 28.83 48.46
C ASP A 328 -14.94 29.91 47.90
N LEU A 329 -16.25 29.65 47.84
CA LEU A 329 -17.26 30.52 47.24
C LEU A 329 -18.10 31.29 48.25
N LEU A 330 -17.68 31.37 49.52
CA LEU A 330 -18.42 32.06 50.59
C LEU A 330 -18.63 33.57 50.34
N TYR A 331 -17.92 34.15 49.37
CA TYR A 331 -18.15 35.53 48.91
C TYR A 331 -19.37 35.67 47.99
N LEU A 332 -19.89 34.56 47.46
CA LEU A 332 -21.13 34.49 46.68
C LEU A 332 -22.32 34.25 47.62
N GLY A 333 -23.51 34.69 47.23
CA GLY A 333 -24.72 34.48 48.03
C GLY A 333 -25.25 33.04 47.95
N ASP A 334 -25.93 32.57 48.99
CA ASP A 334 -26.44 31.19 49.12
C ASP A 334 -27.22 30.69 47.90
N LYS A 335 -28.05 31.56 47.30
CA LYS A 335 -28.81 31.21 46.09
C LYS A 335 -27.89 30.86 44.91
N CYS A 336 -26.77 31.55 44.78
CA CYS A 336 -25.78 31.29 43.75
C CYS A 336 -25.09 29.96 43.99
N ILE A 337 -24.58 29.72 45.21
CA ILE A 337 -23.90 28.48 45.59
C ILE A 337 -24.83 27.29 45.34
N ALA A 338 -26.07 27.35 45.82
CA ALA A 338 -27.08 26.32 45.59
C ALA A 338 -27.45 26.12 44.11
N THR A 339 -27.17 27.09 43.25
CA THR A 339 -27.33 26.96 41.79
C THR A 339 -26.11 26.27 41.18
N ILE A 340 -24.90 26.68 41.55
CA ILE A 340 -23.63 26.09 41.11
C ILE A 340 -23.59 24.61 41.47
N ASP A 341 -23.94 24.24 42.71
CA ASP A 341 -23.97 22.86 43.20
C ASP A 341 -24.94 21.94 42.40
N LYS A 342 -25.93 22.53 41.72
CA LYS A 342 -26.90 21.80 40.91
C LYS A 342 -26.46 21.65 39.46
N VAL A 343 -25.47 22.41 39.01
CA VAL A 343 -24.95 22.27 37.64
C VAL A 343 -24.12 20.98 37.59
N PRO A 344 -24.46 20.04 36.69
CA PRO A 344 -23.67 18.82 36.57
C PRO A 344 -22.22 19.13 36.19
N ARG A 345 -21.31 18.24 36.61
CA ARG A 345 -19.89 18.32 36.23
C ARG A 345 -19.76 18.29 34.70
N CYS A 346 -18.77 19.02 34.18
CA CYS A 346 -18.54 19.19 32.74
C CYS A 346 -19.67 19.88 31.96
N THR A 347 -20.60 20.58 32.63
CA THR A 347 -21.66 21.33 31.95
C THR A 347 -21.32 22.82 31.88
N ILE A 348 -21.44 23.40 30.69
CA ILE A 348 -21.27 24.84 30.48
C ILE A 348 -22.60 25.54 30.82
N PRO A 349 -22.61 26.48 31.79
CA PRO A 349 -23.83 27.20 32.16
C PRO A 349 -24.45 27.97 30.98
N THR A 350 -25.77 27.99 30.96
CA THR A 350 -26.61 28.60 29.91
C THR A 350 -27.51 29.69 30.48
N ALA A 351 -28.26 30.39 29.63
CA ALA A 351 -29.21 31.45 30.03
C ALA A 351 -30.12 31.08 31.21
N THR A 352 -30.56 29.82 31.31
CA THR A 352 -31.42 29.35 32.40
C THR A 352 -30.71 29.34 33.75
N HIS A 353 -29.39 29.10 33.76
CA HIS A 353 -28.57 29.10 34.96
C HIS A 353 -28.29 30.53 35.45
N PHE A 354 -28.15 31.48 34.52
CA PHE A 354 -27.92 32.89 34.82
C PHE A 354 -29.17 33.63 35.29
N PHE A 355 -30.36 33.08 35.07
CA PHE A 355 -31.62 33.77 35.38
C PHE A 355 -31.75 34.05 36.89
N ALA A 356 -32.05 35.30 37.21
CA ALA A 356 -32.22 35.78 38.59
C ALA A 356 -30.99 35.54 39.50
N GLN A 357 -29.79 35.48 38.94
CA GLN A 357 -28.53 35.44 39.67
C GLN A 357 -27.88 36.82 39.78
N SER A 358 -26.97 36.99 40.73
CA SER A 358 -26.15 38.20 40.84
C SER A 358 -25.13 38.28 39.70
N SER A 359 -24.64 39.49 39.40
CA SER A 359 -23.55 39.68 38.43
C SER A 359 -22.29 38.91 38.82
N ALA A 360 -21.96 38.87 40.11
CA ALA A 360 -20.83 38.09 40.64
C ALA A 360 -21.00 36.59 40.37
N CYS A 361 -22.20 36.04 40.59
CA CYS A 361 -22.49 34.64 40.33
C CYS A 361 -22.36 34.27 38.85
N SER A 362 -22.94 35.09 37.98
CA SER A 362 -22.87 34.88 36.54
C SER A 362 -21.44 34.99 36.03
N SER A 363 -20.66 35.94 36.54
CA SER A 363 -19.24 36.10 36.18
C SER A 363 -18.43 34.88 36.61
N TYR A 364 -18.63 34.39 37.84
CA TYR A 364 -18.00 33.17 38.33
C TYR A 364 -18.30 31.97 37.41
N MET A 365 -19.58 31.73 37.11
CA MET A 365 -19.99 30.62 36.24
C MET A 365 -19.36 30.72 34.84
N ILE A 366 -19.33 31.91 34.23
CA ILE A 366 -18.74 32.12 32.90
C ILE A 366 -17.23 31.89 32.93
N GLU A 367 -16.56 32.39 33.97
CA GLU A 367 -15.11 32.36 34.07
C GLU A 367 -14.57 30.98 34.42
N HIS A 368 -15.27 30.20 35.25
CA HIS A 368 -14.75 28.95 35.82
C HIS A 368 -15.40 27.69 35.22
N MET A 369 -16.69 27.72 34.86
CA MET A 369 -17.43 26.53 34.43
C MET A 369 -17.39 26.31 32.92
N SER A 370 -16.18 26.27 32.38
CA SER A 370 -15.89 25.95 30.99
C SER A 370 -14.56 25.21 30.90
N TYR A 371 -14.25 24.64 29.73
CA TYR A 371 -12.92 24.05 29.51
C TYR A 371 -11.80 25.04 29.82
N ALA A 372 -11.87 26.26 29.28
CA ALA A 372 -10.84 27.28 29.48
C ALA A 372 -10.73 27.73 30.94
N GLY A 373 -11.87 27.85 31.65
CA GLY A 373 -11.92 28.15 33.07
C GLY A 373 -11.26 27.07 33.91
N CYS A 374 -11.72 25.83 33.75
CA CYS A 374 -11.15 24.67 34.44
C CYS A 374 -9.63 24.55 34.19
N VAL A 375 -9.17 24.73 32.96
CA VAL A 375 -7.72 24.72 32.65
C VAL A 375 -6.98 25.85 33.36
N ARG A 376 -7.54 27.06 33.41
CA ARG A 376 -6.91 28.18 34.13
C ARG A 376 -6.73 27.85 35.60
N ASP A 377 -7.72 27.20 36.20
CA ASP A 377 -7.77 26.95 37.64
C ASP A 377 -6.93 25.72 38.04
N HIS A 378 -6.85 24.70 37.19
CA HIS A 378 -6.27 23.39 37.54
C HIS A 378 -5.01 22.98 36.75
N ARG A 379 -4.54 23.73 35.74
CA ARG A 379 -3.40 23.29 34.90
C ARG A 379 -2.09 23.02 35.63
N TYR A 380 -1.98 23.48 36.87
CA TYR A 380 -0.80 23.32 37.72
C TYR A 380 -0.96 22.22 38.77
N ASP A 381 -2.12 21.57 38.83
CA ASP A 381 -2.36 20.42 39.70
C ASP A 381 -1.50 19.24 39.23
N GLU A 382 -0.97 18.45 40.17
CA GLU A 382 -0.06 17.34 39.85
C GLU A 382 -0.73 16.27 38.97
N ASP A 383 -2.04 16.08 39.12
CA ASP A 383 -2.88 15.12 38.41
C ASP A 383 -3.69 15.73 37.26
N PHE A 384 -3.39 16.98 36.86
CA PHE A 384 -4.12 17.66 35.79
C PHE A 384 -4.16 16.87 34.49
N TYR A 385 -3.01 16.33 34.07
CA TYR A 385 -2.89 15.57 32.84
C TYR A 385 -3.18 14.09 33.07
N GLU A 386 -4.13 13.57 32.30
CA GLU A 386 -4.43 12.16 32.31
C GLU A 386 -3.36 11.36 31.53
N ASN A 387 -3.31 10.07 31.82
CA ASN A 387 -2.35 9.15 31.20
C ASN A 387 -2.89 8.56 29.89
N GLN A 388 -3.72 9.31 29.16
CA GLN A 388 -4.33 8.88 27.90
C GLN A 388 -4.24 9.97 26.83
N TRP A 389 -3.95 9.53 25.61
CA TRP A 389 -4.00 10.33 24.40
C TRP A 389 -5.08 9.79 23.47
N PHE A 390 -5.80 10.68 22.81
CA PHE A 390 -6.75 10.33 21.77
C PHE A 390 -6.28 10.84 20.41
N VAL A 391 -6.37 9.99 19.40
CA VAL A 391 -6.00 10.28 18.02
C VAL A 391 -7.06 9.72 17.08
N TRP A 392 -7.55 10.55 16.17
CA TRP A 392 -8.36 10.20 15.01
C TRP A 392 -7.59 10.51 13.74
N LEU A 393 -7.45 9.51 12.86
CA LEU A 393 -6.70 9.66 11.61
C LEU A 393 -7.50 10.36 10.50
N ASN A 394 -8.75 10.72 10.76
CA ASN A 394 -9.60 11.48 9.86
C ASN A 394 -9.82 10.81 8.50
N ARG A 395 -9.94 9.49 8.48
CA ARG A 395 -10.26 8.75 7.26
C ARG A 395 -11.76 8.53 7.11
N ASP A 396 -12.19 8.59 5.86
CA ASP A 396 -13.58 8.31 5.47
C ASP A 396 -13.80 6.82 5.12
N THR A 397 -12.74 6.01 5.05
CA THR A 397 -12.80 4.58 4.68
C THR A 397 -12.09 3.69 5.70
N GLU A 398 -12.54 2.44 5.79
CA GLU A 398 -11.89 1.41 6.61
C GLU A 398 -10.45 1.18 6.14
N MET A 399 -9.61 0.69 7.04
CA MET A 399 -8.19 0.43 6.83
C MET A 399 -7.83 -1.04 7.03
N PHE A 400 -8.55 -1.73 7.90
CA PHE A 400 -8.23 -3.09 8.30
C PHE A 400 -9.12 -4.10 7.59
N ARG A 401 -8.56 -5.27 7.32
CA ARG A 401 -9.33 -6.38 6.79
C ARG A 401 -10.33 -6.87 7.82
N ASN A 402 -11.58 -7.07 7.42
CA ASN A 402 -12.65 -7.46 8.32
C ASN A 402 -12.56 -8.90 8.90
N ILE A 403 -11.72 -9.76 8.31
CA ILE A 403 -11.63 -11.18 8.68
C ILE A 403 -10.31 -11.46 9.41
N HIS A 404 -9.19 -11.33 8.68
CA HIS A 404 -7.84 -11.51 9.19
C HIS A 404 -7.01 -10.29 8.83
N GLU A 405 -6.52 -9.61 9.85
CA GLU A 405 -5.59 -8.50 9.71
C GLU A 405 -4.33 -8.77 10.52
N THR A 406 -3.20 -8.26 10.04
CA THR A 406 -1.96 -8.17 10.79
C THR A 406 -1.55 -6.70 10.84
N LEU A 407 -1.37 -6.18 12.04
CA LEU A 407 -0.87 -4.84 12.27
C LEU A 407 0.51 -4.92 12.91
N THR A 408 1.50 -4.36 12.23
CA THR A 408 2.90 -4.28 12.70
C THR A 408 3.23 -2.85 13.08
N LEU A 409 3.80 -2.64 14.27
CA LEU A 409 4.30 -1.35 14.75
C LEU A 409 5.82 -1.30 14.63
N ARG A 410 6.33 -0.19 14.11
CA ARG A 410 7.76 0.11 13.96
C ARG A 410 8.10 1.46 14.60
N ASP A 411 9.28 1.54 15.19
CA ASP A 411 9.79 2.81 15.74
C ASP A 411 10.23 3.77 14.64
N LEU A 412 10.69 4.96 15.03
CA LEU A 412 11.15 6.01 14.11
C LEU A 412 12.34 5.56 13.21
N ALA A 413 13.10 4.55 13.64
CA ALA A 413 14.20 3.97 12.86
C ALA A 413 13.75 2.79 11.99
N GLY A 414 12.45 2.50 11.93
CA GLY A 414 11.87 1.38 11.17
C GLY A 414 12.03 0.01 11.84
N LYS A 415 12.53 -0.04 13.09
CA LYS A 415 12.75 -1.28 13.83
C LYS A 415 11.44 -1.83 14.39
N PHE A 416 11.34 -3.14 14.48
CA PHE A 416 10.12 -3.82 14.94
C PHE A 416 9.87 -3.58 16.44
N VAL A 417 8.66 -3.12 16.78
CA VAL A 417 8.23 -2.87 18.16
C VAL A 417 7.20 -3.89 18.63
N ASP A 418 6.13 -4.11 17.87
CA ASP A 418 5.11 -5.11 18.22
C ASP A 418 4.31 -5.53 16.98
N LYS A 419 3.58 -6.65 17.09
CA LYS A 419 2.61 -7.10 16.09
C LYS A 419 1.35 -7.65 16.78
N ARG A 420 0.19 -7.36 16.19
CA ARG A 420 -1.09 -7.99 16.55
C ARG A 420 -1.83 -8.49 15.31
N GLU A 421 -2.68 -9.47 15.53
CA GLU A 421 -3.53 -10.09 14.51
C GLU A 421 -4.86 -10.52 15.14
N TYR A 422 -5.88 -10.73 14.30
CA TYR A 422 -7.19 -11.22 14.73
C TYR A 422 -7.86 -12.14 13.72
#